data_AF-A0A6P6EVV9-F1
#
_entry.id   AF-A0A6P6EVV9-F1
#
_cell.length_a   1.000
_cell.length_b   1.000
_cell.length_c   1.000
_cell.angle_alpha   90.00
_cell.angle_beta   90.00
_cell.angle_gamma   90.00
#
_symmetry.space_group_name_H-M   'P 1'
#
loop_
_entity.id
_entity.type
_entity.pdbx_description
1 polymer ?
#
loop_
_entity_poly.entity_id
_entity_poly.type
_entity_poly.pdbx_seq_one_letter_code
_entity_poly.pdbx_strand_id
1 'polypeptide(L)'
;MTNYLITEGQEQGLCPQFPTPRTLCSSDRGCRKGWMDPQSKGIQTGKCVVYSGTKKTCEVAAWCPTETVEEAPRPALLGSAENFTVLIKNNVDFPGHNYTTRNILPGLNTSCTFHKMQNPQCPIFRLGDIFRDAGDRFSEVAVKGGIMGIEINWDCNLDRWSHRCRPKYSFRRLDDKTANESLYPGYNFRYAKYYRENNVEKRTLIKVFGIRFDILVFGTGGKFDIISLIVYIGSTLSYFGLATVFIDFLINTYSSAICRSHVYPWCPCCEPCAANEFYYRKKCEAVVEPKRTLKYVSFVDEPHIRMVDRQLLGKSLQHAKGQEVPRAPVDFARLSKLPGSLLAPALAPGRPEEMQPLHGAGSPKSGDSPDWCQCGKCLPSQLPKESKCLEEVCCRRKQGPCITTSELFGALVLSRHALRQLLLYEEPLLVLDEEATNSRLRHCAYRCYTAWRFGSQDVADFGILPSCCRWRIRKEFPRSQGQYGGFQCPC
;
A
#
# COMPACT_ATOMS: atom_id res chain seq x y z
N MET A 1 -19.97 -29.07 -43.96
CA MET A 1 -21.27 -29.79 -43.98
C MET A 1 -21.00 -31.24 -43.59
N THR A 2 -21.79 -31.80 -42.69
CA THR A 2 -21.65 -33.20 -42.23
C THR A 2 -22.94 -33.99 -42.33
N ASN A 3 -24.08 -33.30 -42.35
CA ASN A 3 -25.40 -33.89 -42.54
C ASN A 3 -26.30 -32.89 -43.28
N TYR A 4 -27.33 -33.36 -43.97
CA TYR A 4 -28.26 -32.48 -44.66
C TYR A 4 -29.63 -33.13 -44.84
N LEU A 5 -30.65 -32.31 -45.02
CA LEU A 5 -32.01 -32.69 -45.43
C LEU A 5 -32.39 -31.84 -46.64
N ILE A 6 -33.00 -32.46 -47.65
CA ILE A 6 -33.35 -31.82 -48.91
C ILE A 6 -34.87 -31.89 -49.10
N THR A 7 -35.48 -30.76 -49.45
CA THR A 7 -36.85 -30.69 -49.98
C THR A 7 -36.77 -30.17 -51.41
N GLU A 8 -36.93 -31.07 -52.37
CA GLU A 8 -36.89 -30.75 -53.81
C GLU A 8 -38.26 -30.30 -54.32
N GLY A 9 -38.27 -29.64 -55.47
CA GLY A 9 -39.50 -29.33 -56.18
C GLY A 9 -40.43 -28.35 -55.45
N GLN A 10 -39.91 -27.50 -54.56
CA GLN A 10 -40.76 -26.52 -53.89
C GLN A 10 -41.21 -25.44 -54.88
N GLU A 11 -42.52 -25.18 -54.93
CA GLU A 11 -43.14 -24.09 -55.70
C GLU A 11 -44.03 -23.24 -54.79
N GLN A 12 -44.31 -21.99 -55.16
CA GLN A 12 -45.21 -21.16 -54.35
C GLN A 12 -46.67 -21.60 -54.57
N GLY A 13 -47.35 -21.97 -53.49
CA GLY A 13 -48.72 -22.46 -53.58
C GLY A 13 -49.41 -22.62 -52.23
N LEU A 14 -50.56 -23.31 -52.25
CA LEU A 14 -51.32 -23.69 -51.08
C LEU A 14 -51.10 -25.17 -50.78
N CYS A 15 -50.64 -25.49 -49.58
CA CYS A 15 -50.45 -26.87 -49.16
C CYS A 15 -50.63 -27.04 -47.65
N PRO A 16 -50.91 -28.26 -47.16
CA PRO A 16 -50.85 -28.55 -45.74
C PRO A 16 -49.44 -28.39 -45.17
N GLN A 17 -49.35 -27.90 -43.93
CA GLN A 17 -48.11 -27.94 -43.16
C GLN A 17 -47.71 -29.36 -42.76
N PHE A 18 -46.42 -29.59 -42.52
CA PHE A 18 -45.95 -30.85 -41.95
C PHE A 18 -46.58 -31.14 -40.57
N PRO A 19 -47.02 -32.38 -40.28
CA PRO A 19 -47.72 -32.71 -39.03
C PRO A 19 -46.77 -32.73 -37.83
N THR A 20 -46.93 -31.75 -36.96
CA THR A 20 -46.28 -31.63 -35.64
C THR A 20 -47.36 -31.44 -34.57
N PRO A 21 -47.07 -31.67 -33.27
CA PRO A 21 -48.06 -31.46 -32.20
C PRO A 21 -48.73 -30.06 -32.21
N ARG A 22 -48.08 -29.04 -32.79
CA ARG A 22 -48.60 -27.67 -32.90
C ARG A 22 -49.37 -27.39 -34.19
N THR A 23 -49.09 -28.11 -35.27
CA THR A 23 -49.69 -27.88 -36.60
C THR A 23 -50.89 -28.78 -36.90
N LEU A 24 -51.11 -29.82 -36.09
CA LEU A 24 -52.26 -30.70 -36.17
C LEU A 24 -53.57 -29.93 -35.87
N CYS A 25 -54.57 -30.13 -36.71
CA CYS A 25 -55.90 -29.56 -36.54
C CYS A 25 -56.96 -30.65 -36.70
N SER A 26 -58.09 -30.50 -36.00
CA SER A 26 -59.26 -31.39 -36.17
C SER A 26 -60.36 -30.74 -37.03
N SER A 27 -60.47 -29.41 -36.99
CA SER A 27 -61.44 -28.62 -37.75
C SER A 27 -60.85 -27.26 -38.14
N ASP A 28 -61.49 -26.60 -39.11
CA ASP A 28 -61.10 -25.26 -39.60
C ASP A 28 -61.03 -24.21 -38.48
N ARG A 29 -61.82 -24.35 -37.41
CA ARG A 29 -61.77 -23.46 -36.23
C ARG A 29 -60.41 -23.46 -35.52
N GLY A 30 -59.61 -24.52 -35.69
CA GLY A 30 -58.26 -24.62 -35.15
C GLY A 30 -57.22 -23.82 -35.92
N CYS A 31 -57.53 -23.36 -37.14
CA CYS A 31 -56.61 -22.63 -38.00
C CYS A 31 -57.01 -21.15 -38.08
N ARG A 32 -56.05 -20.24 -37.90
CA ARG A 32 -56.33 -18.80 -37.88
C ARG A 32 -55.95 -18.16 -39.21
N LYS A 33 -56.92 -17.56 -39.90
CA LYS A 33 -56.67 -16.88 -41.18
C LYS A 33 -55.72 -15.68 -40.98
N GLY A 34 -54.69 -15.59 -41.81
CA GLY A 34 -53.70 -14.50 -41.78
C GLY A 34 -52.69 -14.58 -40.64
N TRP A 35 -52.69 -15.69 -39.88
CA TRP A 35 -51.75 -15.88 -38.77
C TRP A 35 -50.40 -16.42 -39.26
N MET A 36 -49.32 -15.92 -38.68
CA MET A 36 -47.94 -16.31 -38.95
C MET A 36 -47.27 -16.70 -37.62
N ASP A 37 -46.80 -17.94 -37.54
CA ASP A 37 -46.04 -18.49 -36.40
C ASP A 37 -44.55 -18.51 -36.76
N PRO A 38 -43.61 -18.09 -35.88
CA PRO A 38 -42.17 -18.29 -36.09
C PRO A 38 -41.76 -19.72 -36.45
N GLN A 39 -42.51 -20.74 -36.03
CA GLN A 39 -42.26 -22.15 -36.36
C GLN A 39 -43.00 -22.62 -37.62
N SER A 40 -44.01 -21.89 -38.08
CA SER A 40 -44.71 -22.15 -39.36
C SER A 40 -43.86 -21.69 -40.53
N LYS A 41 -43.98 -22.39 -41.66
CA LYS A 41 -43.24 -22.08 -42.90
C LYS A 41 -43.97 -21.13 -43.85
N GLY A 42 -45.17 -20.68 -43.47
CA GLY A 42 -45.99 -19.77 -44.28
C GLY A 42 -47.19 -19.19 -43.53
N ILE A 43 -48.03 -18.48 -44.27
CA ILE A 43 -49.21 -17.76 -43.75
C ILE A 43 -50.41 -18.70 -43.75
N GLN A 44 -51.10 -18.86 -42.62
CA GLN A 44 -52.27 -19.74 -42.53
C GLN A 44 -53.49 -19.18 -43.28
N THR A 45 -54.19 -20.02 -44.04
CA THR A 45 -55.40 -19.66 -44.77
C THR A 45 -56.67 -19.72 -43.91
N GLY A 46 -56.61 -20.48 -42.81
CA GLY A 46 -57.75 -20.76 -41.93
C GLY A 46 -58.48 -22.08 -42.23
N LYS A 47 -58.01 -22.88 -43.20
CA LYS A 47 -58.57 -24.20 -43.53
C LYS A 47 -57.76 -25.33 -42.92
N CYS A 48 -58.42 -26.40 -42.47
CA CYS A 48 -57.83 -27.63 -41.95
C CYS A 48 -57.93 -28.73 -43.01
N VAL A 49 -56.82 -29.03 -43.70
CA VAL A 49 -56.80 -29.95 -44.84
C VAL A 49 -56.06 -31.25 -44.49
N VAL A 50 -56.34 -32.32 -45.23
CA VAL A 50 -55.71 -33.62 -45.02
C VAL A 50 -54.26 -33.58 -45.52
N TYR A 51 -53.30 -33.94 -44.67
CA TYR A 51 -51.89 -34.09 -45.07
C TYR A 51 -51.61 -35.51 -45.55
N SER A 52 -51.93 -36.52 -44.73
CA SER A 52 -51.77 -37.94 -45.08
C SER A 52 -52.61 -38.84 -44.16
N GLY A 53 -53.36 -39.78 -44.73
CA GLY A 53 -54.23 -40.70 -44.00
C GLY A 53 -55.25 -39.97 -43.11
N THR A 54 -55.18 -40.20 -41.80
CA THR A 54 -56.06 -39.56 -40.79
C THR A 54 -55.53 -38.22 -40.27
N LYS A 55 -54.30 -37.82 -40.63
CA LYS A 55 -53.67 -36.60 -40.12
C LYS A 55 -54.12 -35.39 -40.93
N LYS A 56 -54.71 -34.41 -40.23
CA LYS A 56 -55.11 -33.10 -40.78
C LYS A 56 -54.26 -31.97 -40.17
N THR A 57 -53.91 -30.99 -40.98
CA THR A 57 -53.05 -29.86 -40.62
C THR A 57 -53.56 -28.58 -41.27
N CYS A 58 -53.24 -27.42 -40.70
CA CYS A 58 -53.64 -26.15 -41.28
C CYS A 58 -52.98 -25.92 -42.64
N GLU A 59 -53.77 -25.47 -43.61
CA GLU A 59 -53.32 -25.06 -44.94
C GLU A 59 -52.57 -23.71 -44.86
N VAL A 60 -51.47 -23.59 -45.58
CA VAL A 60 -50.63 -22.39 -45.64
C VAL A 60 -50.34 -21.96 -47.07
N ALA A 61 -50.21 -20.65 -47.27
CA ALA A 61 -49.57 -20.06 -48.44
C ALA A 61 -48.05 -20.02 -48.17
N ALA A 62 -47.30 -20.88 -48.86
CA ALA A 62 -45.87 -21.11 -48.64
C ALA A 62 -45.18 -21.69 -49.88
N TRP A 63 -43.90 -22.02 -49.74
CA TRP A 63 -43.21 -22.93 -50.65
C TRP A 63 -43.62 -24.38 -50.35
N CYS A 64 -44.23 -25.02 -51.34
CA CYS A 64 -44.92 -26.31 -51.25
C CYS A 64 -44.21 -27.36 -52.11
N PRO A 65 -43.98 -28.59 -51.60
CA PRO A 65 -44.36 -29.08 -50.28
C PRO A 65 -43.54 -28.42 -49.14
N THR A 66 -44.15 -28.26 -47.97
CA THR A 66 -43.46 -27.67 -46.80
C THR A 66 -42.32 -28.56 -46.32
N GLU A 67 -41.27 -27.94 -45.74
CA GLU A 67 -40.12 -28.64 -45.15
C GLU A 67 -40.59 -29.68 -44.12
N THR A 68 -40.12 -30.93 -44.25
CA THR A 68 -40.38 -31.96 -43.24
C THR A 68 -39.64 -31.62 -41.95
N VAL A 69 -40.33 -31.70 -40.81
CA VAL A 69 -39.70 -31.50 -39.49
C VAL A 69 -39.17 -32.85 -39.01
N GLU A 70 -38.24 -33.40 -39.78
CA GLU A 70 -37.54 -34.64 -39.44
C GLU A 70 -36.33 -34.33 -38.54
N GLU A 71 -36.04 -35.27 -37.63
CA GLU A 71 -34.76 -35.27 -36.94
C GLU A 71 -33.63 -35.47 -37.95
N ALA A 72 -32.45 -34.94 -37.61
CA ALA A 72 -31.27 -35.13 -38.44
C ALA A 72 -30.98 -36.64 -38.60
N PRO A 73 -30.69 -37.14 -39.82
CA PRO A 73 -30.41 -38.55 -40.05
C PRO A 73 -29.30 -39.08 -39.13
N ARG A 74 -29.49 -40.28 -38.58
CA ARG A 74 -28.53 -40.98 -37.74
C ARG A 74 -28.27 -42.38 -38.32
N PRO A 75 -27.03 -42.74 -38.69
CA PRO A 75 -25.79 -41.95 -38.61
C PRO A 75 -25.76 -40.77 -39.60
N ALA A 76 -24.82 -39.83 -39.40
CA ALA A 76 -24.67 -38.68 -40.28
C ALA A 76 -24.31 -39.09 -41.72
N LEU A 77 -24.97 -38.49 -42.71
CA LEU A 77 -24.81 -38.86 -44.13
C LEU A 77 -23.37 -38.70 -44.65
N LEU A 78 -22.64 -37.67 -44.21
CA LEU A 78 -21.27 -37.38 -44.65
C LEU A 78 -20.26 -37.69 -43.55
N GLY A 79 -20.34 -38.87 -42.94
CA GLY A 79 -19.38 -39.34 -41.93
C GLY A 79 -17.92 -39.35 -42.44
N SER A 80 -17.71 -39.61 -43.73
CA SER A 80 -16.37 -39.60 -44.36
C SER A 80 -15.67 -38.24 -44.32
N ALA A 81 -16.40 -37.15 -44.03
CA ALA A 81 -15.81 -35.82 -43.86
C ALA A 81 -14.79 -35.76 -42.70
N GLU A 82 -14.80 -36.73 -41.78
CA GLU A 82 -13.77 -36.88 -40.74
C GLU A 82 -12.34 -36.96 -41.32
N ASN A 83 -12.20 -37.49 -42.53
CA ASN A 83 -10.92 -37.67 -43.22
C ASN A 83 -10.51 -36.47 -44.08
N PHE A 84 -11.31 -35.40 -44.10
CA PHE A 84 -10.93 -34.19 -44.82
C PHE A 84 -9.74 -33.51 -44.15
N THR A 85 -8.91 -32.90 -45.00
CA THR A 85 -7.72 -32.14 -44.58
C THR A 85 -7.94 -30.65 -44.80
N VAL A 86 -7.49 -29.83 -43.85
CA VAL A 86 -7.54 -28.38 -43.90
C VAL A 86 -6.12 -27.84 -43.85
N LEU A 87 -5.72 -27.07 -44.87
CA LEU A 87 -4.48 -26.30 -44.86
C LEU A 87 -4.78 -24.88 -44.37
N ILE A 88 -4.19 -24.48 -43.24
CA ILE A 88 -4.35 -23.13 -42.69
C ILE A 88 -3.11 -22.30 -43.03
N LYS A 89 -3.28 -21.23 -43.81
CA LYS A 89 -2.23 -20.24 -44.09
C LYS A 89 -2.45 -19.03 -43.21
N ASN A 90 -1.53 -18.77 -42.29
CA ASN A 90 -1.61 -17.65 -41.36
C ASN A 90 -0.35 -16.79 -41.45
N ASN A 91 -0.55 -15.50 -41.70
CA ASN A 91 0.47 -14.46 -41.66
C ASN A 91 0.17 -13.57 -40.47
N VAL A 92 1.19 -13.25 -39.68
CA VAL A 92 1.10 -12.31 -38.56
C VAL A 92 2.09 -11.18 -38.76
N ASP A 93 1.67 -9.99 -38.38
CA ASP A 93 2.49 -8.80 -38.43
C ASP A 93 2.46 -8.11 -37.08
N PHE A 94 3.63 -7.69 -36.61
CA PHE A 94 3.79 -6.86 -35.42
C PHE A 94 4.26 -5.46 -35.87
N PRO A 95 3.33 -4.53 -36.20
CA PRO A 95 3.68 -3.26 -36.85
C PRO A 95 4.64 -2.41 -36.00
N GLY A 96 4.45 -2.38 -34.68
CA GLY A 96 5.32 -1.65 -33.76
C GLY A 96 6.78 -2.14 -33.72
N HIS A 97 7.04 -3.35 -34.20
CA HIS A 97 8.38 -3.93 -34.29
C HIS A 97 8.86 -4.14 -35.73
N ASN A 98 8.04 -3.76 -36.73
CA ASN A 98 8.27 -4.00 -38.16
C ASN A 98 8.68 -5.46 -38.44
N TYR A 99 7.93 -6.41 -37.89
CA TYR A 99 8.22 -7.83 -37.99
C TYR A 99 7.00 -8.60 -38.49
N THR A 100 7.11 -9.11 -39.71
CA THR A 100 6.11 -9.98 -40.33
C THR A 100 6.64 -11.41 -40.41
N THR A 101 5.80 -12.39 -40.06
CA THR A 101 6.12 -13.81 -40.21
C THR A 101 4.90 -14.61 -40.63
N ARG A 102 5.09 -15.89 -40.94
CA ARG A 102 4.06 -16.81 -41.40
C ARG A 102 4.26 -18.19 -40.80
N ASN A 103 3.17 -18.93 -40.66
CA ASN A 103 3.25 -20.29 -40.11
C ASN A 103 3.94 -21.30 -41.05
N ILE A 104 3.93 -21.04 -42.36
CA ILE A 104 4.58 -21.90 -43.37
C ILE A 104 5.99 -21.39 -43.64
N LEU A 105 6.98 -22.10 -43.12
CA LEU A 105 8.40 -21.80 -43.35
C LEU A 105 8.92 -22.45 -44.65
N PRO A 106 9.97 -21.89 -45.29
CA PRO A 106 10.64 -22.53 -46.42
C PRO A 106 11.17 -23.92 -46.02
N GLY A 107 10.98 -24.93 -46.87
CA GLY A 107 11.43 -26.31 -46.61
C GLY A 107 10.47 -27.18 -45.82
N LEU A 108 9.26 -26.71 -45.52
CA LEU A 108 8.23 -27.55 -44.89
C LEU A 108 7.70 -28.61 -45.88
N ASN A 109 7.58 -29.85 -45.41
CA ASN A 109 7.00 -30.95 -46.19
C ASN A 109 5.51 -30.68 -46.49
N THR A 110 5.13 -30.71 -47.77
CA THR A 110 3.75 -30.47 -48.24
C THR A 110 2.80 -31.63 -47.93
N SER A 111 3.31 -32.81 -47.63
CA SER A 111 2.53 -34.00 -47.27
C SER A 111 2.49 -34.27 -45.77
N CYS A 112 2.90 -33.31 -44.93
CA CYS A 112 2.82 -33.48 -43.48
C CYS A 112 1.36 -33.50 -43.00
N THR A 113 1.13 -34.07 -41.82
CA THR A 113 -0.12 -33.91 -41.07
C THR A 113 0.23 -33.48 -39.66
N PHE A 114 -0.53 -32.53 -39.12
CA PHE A 114 -0.36 -32.02 -37.76
C PHE A 114 -0.44 -33.17 -36.75
N HIS A 115 0.53 -33.20 -35.84
CA HIS A 115 0.51 -34.08 -34.69
C HIS A 115 1.21 -33.37 -33.53
N LYS A 116 0.56 -33.35 -32.35
CA LYS A 116 1.01 -32.60 -31.17
C LYS A 116 2.49 -32.81 -30.79
N MET A 117 2.96 -34.06 -30.86
CA MET A 117 4.36 -34.42 -30.55
C MET A 117 5.27 -34.55 -31.78
N GLN A 118 4.83 -35.24 -32.84
CA GLN A 118 5.69 -35.59 -33.97
C GLN A 118 5.92 -34.41 -34.94
N ASN A 119 4.84 -33.71 -35.33
CA ASN A 119 4.87 -32.64 -36.33
C ASN A 119 4.03 -31.44 -35.88
N PRO A 120 4.40 -30.75 -34.77
CA PRO A 120 3.59 -29.68 -34.20
C PRO A 120 3.54 -28.41 -35.05
N GLN A 121 4.42 -28.29 -36.05
CA GLN A 121 4.53 -27.12 -36.92
C GLN A 121 3.86 -27.33 -38.28
N CYS A 122 3.27 -28.50 -38.52
CA CYS A 122 2.56 -28.76 -39.75
C CYS A 122 1.20 -28.02 -39.76
N PRO A 123 0.88 -27.22 -40.80
CA PRO A 123 -0.35 -26.45 -40.91
C PRO A 123 -1.48 -27.20 -41.62
N ILE A 124 -1.31 -28.51 -41.86
CA ILE A 124 -2.30 -29.39 -42.49
C ILE A 124 -2.94 -30.24 -41.39
N PHE A 125 -4.23 -30.05 -41.18
CA PHE A 125 -4.99 -30.68 -40.11
C PHE A 125 -6.04 -31.63 -40.68
N ARG A 126 -6.13 -32.85 -40.15
CA ARG A 126 -7.26 -33.73 -40.43
C ARG A 126 -8.40 -33.43 -39.46
N LEU A 127 -9.63 -33.36 -39.95
CA LEU A 127 -10.77 -32.97 -39.11
C LEU A 127 -10.97 -33.93 -37.92
N GLY A 128 -10.85 -35.24 -38.11
CA GLY A 128 -10.93 -36.20 -36.99
C GLY A 128 -9.89 -35.96 -35.90
N ASP A 129 -8.67 -35.53 -36.26
CA ASP A 129 -7.57 -35.31 -35.31
C ASP A 129 -7.84 -34.08 -34.43
N ILE A 130 -8.44 -33.04 -35.00
CA ILE A 130 -8.89 -31.84 -34.26
C ILE A 130 -9.87 -32.22 -33.16
N PHE A 131 -10.84 -33.10 -33.47
CA PHE A 131 -11.83 -33.57 -32.49
C PHE A 131 -11.21 -34.47 -31.43
N ARG A 132 -10.32 -35.38 -31.83
CA ARG A 132 -9.58 -36.25 -30.89
C ARG A 132 -8.75 -35.45 -29.90
N ASP A 133 -8.02 -34.43 -30.37
CA ASP A 133 -7.22 -33.56 -29.51
C ASP A 133 -8.07 -32.66 -28.60
N ALA A 134 -9.28 -32.30 -29.01
CA ALA A 134 -10.25 -31.58 -28.19
C ALA A 134 -11.01 -32.49 -27.19
N GLY A 135 -10.88 -33.82 -27.31
CA GLY A 135 -11.58 -34.79 -26.46
C GLY A 135 -13.03 -35.06 -26.85
N ASP A 136 -13.45 -34.72 -28.07
CA ASP A 136 -14.80 -34.93 -28.60
C ASP A 136 -14.83 -35.96 -29.74
N ARG A 137 -16.02 -36.50 -30.01
CA ARG A 137 -16.25 -37.48 -31.10
C ARG A 137 -16.86 -36.82 -32.32
N PHE A 138 -16.17 -36.91 -33.46
CA PHE A 138 -16.64 -36.34 -34.73
C PHE A 138 -18.03 -36.85 -35.11
N SER A 139 -18.27 -38.17 -35.00
CA SER A 139 -19.53 -38.81 -35.41
C SER A 139 -20.75 -38.29 -34.67
N GLU A 140 -20.62 -37.91 -33.40
CA GLU A 140 -21.72 -37.38 -32.58
C GLU A 140 -22.06 -35.94 -32.98
N VAL A 141 -21.03 -35.11 -33.17
CA VAL A 141 -21.19 -33.70 -33.59
C VAL A 141 -21.63 -33.61 -35.05
N ALA A 142 -21.23 -34.55 -35.90
CA ALA A 142 -21.60 -34.59 -37.31
C ALA A 142 -23.11 -34.67 -37.55
N VAL A 143 -23.88 -35.26 -36.63
CA VAL A 143 -25.34 -35.43 -36.75
C VAL A 143 -26.07 -34.08 -36.67
N LYS A 144 -25.84 -33.32 -35.58
CA LYS A 144 -26.55 -32.06 -35.28
C LYS A 144 -25.75 -30.80 -35.65
N GLY A 145 -24.46 -30.95 -35.97
CA GLY A 145 -23.53 -29.85 -36.16
C GLY A 145 -22.98 -29.31 -34.84
N GLY A 146 -21.99 -28.42 -34.92
CA GLY A 146 -21.34 -27.81 -33.76
C GLY A 146 -20.36 -26.70 -34.17
N ILE A 147 -19.68 -26.10 -33.18
CA ILE A 147 -18.74 -25.01 -33.42
C ILE A 147 -17.41 -25.38 -32.76
N MET A 148 -16.35 -25.49 -33.58
CA MET A 148 -15.00 -25.79 -33.15
C MET A 148 -14.10 -24.57 -33.29
N GLY A 149 -13.26 -24.33 -32.30
CA GLY A 149 -12.22 -23.31 -32.30
C GLY A 149 -10.87 -23.93 -32.63
N ILE A 150 -10.16 -23.33 -33.59
CA ILE A 150 -8.75 -23.60 -33.87
C ILE A 150 -7.97 -22.38 -33.39
N GLU A 151 -7.28 -22.53 -32.28
CA GLU A 151 -6.52 -21.47 -31.64
C GLU A 151 -5.06 -21.50 -32.11
N ILE A 152 -4.56 -20.37 -32.60
CA ILE A 152 -3.19 -20.20 -33.07
C ILE A 152 -2.53 -19.13 -32.20
N ASN A 153 -1.74 -19.56 -31.23
CA ASN A 153 -1.02 -18.68 -30.31
C ASN A 153 0.39 -18.37 -30.84
N TRP A 154 0.70 -17.07 -30.97
CA TRP A 154 2.00 -16.53 -31.32
C TRP A 154 2.66 -15.83 -30.12
N ASP A 155 3.38 -16.59 -29.31
CA ASP A 155 4.25 -16.04 -28.27
C ASP A 155 5.66 -15.89 -28.83
N CYS A 156 6.02 -14.65 -29.17
CA CYS A 156 7.19 -14.33 -29.96
C CYS A 156 8.20 -13.49 -29.20
N ASN A 157 9.41 -14.01 -29.05
CA ASN A 157 10.58 -13.21 -28.70
C ASN A 157 11.29 -12.75 -29.99
N LEU A 158 11.32 -11.44 -30.21
CA LEU A 158 11.90 -10.79 -31.39
C LEU A 158 13.35 -10.30 -31.16
N ASP A 159 13.95 -10.61 -30.01
CA ASP A 159 15.33 -10.28 -29.70
C ASP A 159 16.31 -11.10 -30.52
N ARG A 160 17.37 -10.47 -31.03
CA ARG A 160 18.35 -11.12 -31.92
C ARG A 160 19.04 -12.32 -31.27
N TRP A 161 19.34 -12.25 -29.97
CA TRP A 161 20.06 -13.30 -29.24
C TRP A 161 19.18 -14.48 -28.81
N SER A 162 17.86 -14.34 -28.84
CA SER A 162 16.91 -15.37 -28.41
C SER A 162 15.65 -15.38 -29.29
N HIS A 163 15.84 -15.23 -30.60
CA HIS A 163 14.73 -15.16 -31.55
C HIS A 163 13.94 -16.47 -31.55
N ARG A 164 12.67 -16.39 -31.19
CA ARG A 164 11.75 -17.53 -31.20
C ARG A 164 10.35 -17.02 -31.47
N CYS A 165 9.82 -17.33 -32.66
CA CYS A 165 8.47 -16.95 -33.04
C CYS A 165 7.87 -18.05 -33.92
N ARG A 166 7.12 -18.96 -33.31
CA ARG A 166 6.47 -20.09 -33.98
C ARG A 166 5.05 -20.28 -33.42
N PRO A 167 4.07 -20.63 -34.25
CA PRO A 167 2.70 -20.81 -33.80
C PRO A 167 2.59 -22.07 -32.93
N LYS A 168 1.70 -21.99 -31.94
CA LYS A 168 1.23 -23.13 -31.17
C LYS A 168 -0.25 -23.32 -31.42
N TYR A 169 -0.61 -24.52 -31.88
CA TYR A 169 -1.99 -24.88 -32.19
C TYR A 169 -2.67 -25.53 -30.97
N SER A 170 -3.89 -25.06 -30.66
CA SER A 170 -4.81 -25.70 -29.72
C SER A 170 -6.21 -25.81 -30.34
N PHE A 171 -7.00 -26.75 -29.84
CA PHE A 171 -8.35 -27.00 -30.32
C PHE A 171 -9.31 -27.03 -29.15
N ARG A 172 -10.47 -26.40 -29.34
CA ARG A 172 -11.49 -26.30 -28.29
C ARG A 172 -12.87 -26.26 -28.89
N ARG A 173 -13.83 -26.95 -28.29
CA ARG A 173 -15.23 -26.82 -28.65
C ARG A 173 -15.82 -25.51 -28.10
N LEU A 174 -16.52 -24.76 -28.95
CA LEU A 174 -17.07 -23.45 -28.63
C LEU A 174 -18.58 -23.50 -28.30
N ASP A 175 -19.30 -24.47 -28.85
CA ASP A 175 -20.72 -24.69 -28.55
C ASP A 175 -20.92 -25.45 -27.24
N ASP A 176 -22.00 -25.13 -26.53
CA ASP A 176 -22.35 -25.77 -25.27
C ASP A 176 -22.83 -27.21 -25.48
N LYS A 177 -22.09 -28.17 -24.94
CA LYS A 177 -22.38 -29.61 -25.00
C LYS A 177 -23.62 -29.99 -24.18
N THR A 178 -23.95 -29.19 -23.16
CA THR A 178 -25.01 -29.45 -22.17
C THR A 178 -26.26 -28.60 -22.38
N ALA A 179 -26.28 -27.74 -23.41
CA ALA A 179 -27.42 -26.91 -23.70
C ALA A 179 -28.70 -27.74 -23.80
N ASN A 180 -29.73 -27.33 -23.06
CA ASN A 180 -31.04 -27.97 -23.04
C ASN A 180 -31.51 -28.23 -24.49
N GLU A 181 -31.89 -29.47 -24.78
CA GLU A 181 -32.31 -29.92 -26.12
C GLU A 181 -33.47 -29.08 -26.72
N SER A 182 -34.16 -28.32 -25.88
CA SER A 182 -35.29 -27.45 -26.22
C SER A 182 -34.91 -26.12 -26.88
N LEU A 183 -33.65 -25.69 -26.86
CA LEU A 183 -33.21 -24.33 -27.26
C LEU A 183 -32.30 -24.29 -28.50
N TYR A 184 -32.38 -25.29 -29.38
CA TYR A 184 -31.57 -25.49 -30.61
C TYR A 184 -30.22 -26.20 -30.37
N PRO A 185 -30.22 -27.54 -30.27
CA PRO A 185 -28.97 -28.30 -30.14
C PRO A 185 -28.20 -28.32 -31.47
N GLY A 186 -26.96 -27.83 -31.44
CA GLY A 186 -26.02 -27.89 -32.57
C GLY A 186 -26.13 -26.73 -33.57
N TYR A 187 -25.23 -26.71 -34.56
CA TYR A 187 -25.14 -25.66 -35.58
C TYR A 187 -25.77 -26.11 -36.92
N ASN A 188 -26.84 -25.44 -37.32
CA ASN A 188 -27.54 -25.68 -38.59
C ASN A 188 -27.99 -24.39 -39.26
N PHE A 189 -28.11 -24.44 -40.59
CA PHE A 189 -28.65 -23.34 -41.40
C PHE A 189 -29.39 -23.87 -42.62
N ARG A 190 -30.21 -23.04 -43.24
CA ARG A 190 -30.97 -23.37 -44.45
C ARG A 190 -30.55 -22.46 -45.58
N TYR A 191 -30.41 -23.01 -46.77
CA TYR A 191 -30.26 -22.25 -48.00
C TYR A 191 -31.07 -22.92 -49.12
N ALA A 192 -31.40 -22.17 -50.16
CA ALA A 192 -32.19 -22.67 -51.27
C ALA A 192 -31.45 -22.46 -52.60
N LYS A 193 -31.61 -23.42 -53.51
CA LYS A 193 -31.20 -23.30 -54.91
C LYS A 193 -32.44 -23.05 -55.75
N TYR A 194 -32.56 -21.84 -56.30
CA TYR A 194 -33.71 -21.45 -57.13
C TYR A 194 -33.48 -21.88 -58.58
N TYR A 195 -34.53 -22.37 -59.23
CA TYR A 195 -34.52 -22.80 -60.63
C TYR A 195 -35.91 -22.62 -61.27
N ARG A 196 -36.00 -22.73 -62.60
CA ARG A 196 -37.29 -22.70 -63.31
C ARG A 196 -37.47 -23.99 -64.09
N GLU A 197 -38.66 -24.54 -64.03
CA GLU A 197 -39.06 -25.76 -64.75
C GLU A 197 -40.46 -25.54 -65.32
N ASN A 198 -40.64 -25.74 -66.64
CA ASN A 198 -41.91 -25.48 -67.34
C ASN A 198 -42.50 -24.07 -67.08
N ASN A 199 -41.66 -23.03 -67.11
CA ASN A 199 -41.99 -21.63 -66.77
C ASN A 199 -42.41 -21.34 -65.31
N VAL A 200 -42.51 -22.36 -64.46
CA VAL A 200 -42.81 -22.23 -63.02
C VAL A 200 -41.51 -22.02 -62.24
N GLU A 201 -41.51 -21.06 -61.32
CA GLU A 201 -40.39 -20.83 -60.40
C GLU A 201 -40.42 -21.88 -59.27
N LYS A 202 -39.32 -22.61 -59.14
CA LYS A 202 -39.13 -23.64 -58.13
C LYS A 202 -37.86 -23.40 -57.34
N ARG A 203 -37.76 -24.05 -56.18
CA ARG A 203 -36.52 -24.12 -55.42
C ARG A 203 -36.32 -25.49 -54.79
N THR A 204 -35.05 -25.85 -54.62
CA THR A 204 -34.64 -26.95 -53.75
C THR A 204 -34.14 -26.36 -52.46
N LEU A 205 -34.85 -26.61 -51.36
CA LEU A 205 -34.47 -26.18 -50.03
C LEU A 205 -33.52 -27.22 -49.42
N ILE A 206 -32.40 -26.77 -48.88
CA ILE A 206 -31.40 -27.62 -48.25
C ILE A 206 -31.18 -27.11 -46.82
N LYS A 207 -31.51 -27.95 -45.85
CA LYS A 207 -31.16 -27.74 -44.44
C LYS A 207 -29.87 -28.48 -44.15
N VAL A 208 -28.86 -27.73 -43.72
CA VAL A 208 -27.51 -28.23 -43.49
C VAL A 208 -27.23 -28.28 -42.01
N PHE A 209 -26.67 -29.41 -41.57
CA PHE A 209 -25.99 -29.53 -40.29
C PHE A 209 -24.49 -29.64 -40.56
N GLY A 210 -23.70 -28.93 -39.79
CA GLY A 210 -22.28 -28.88 -40.04
C GLY A 210 -21.48 -28.38 -38.87
N ILE A 211 -20.18 -28.59 -38.97
CA ILE A 211 -19.21 -28.03 -38.03
C ILE A 211 -18.70 -26.72 -38.61
N ARG A 212 -18.79 -25.65 -37.84
CA ARG A 212 -18.13 -24.38 -38.15
C ARG A 212 -16.78 -24.35 -37.43
N PHE A 213 -15.71 -24.03 -38.15
CA PHE A 213 -14.38 -23.85 -37.58
C PHE A 213 -14.06 -22.36 -37.48
N ASP A 214 -13.94 -21.85 -36.26
CA ASP A 214 -13.54 -20.47 -35.99
C ASP A 214 -12.03 -20.48 -35.73
N ILE A 215 -11.25 -19.88 -36.64
CA ILE A 215 -9.80 -19.78 -36.51
C ILE A 215 -9.49 -18.53 -35.69
N LEU A 216 -9.05 -18.75 -34.45
CA LEU A 216 -8.74 -17.70 -33.48
C LEU A 216 -7.23 -17.49 -33.43
N VAL A 217 -6.76 -16.38 -33.98
CA VAL A 217 -5.33 -16.02 -34.00
C VAL A 217 -5.08 -14.95 -32.96
N PHE A 218 -4.19 -15.22 -32.03
CA PHE A 218 -3.80 -14.29 -30.97
C PHE A 218 -2.33 -14.50 -30.60
N GLY A 219 -1.76 -13.54 -29.90
CA GLY A 219 -0.35 -13.62 -29.51
C GLY A 219 0.23 -12.28 -29.11
N THR A 220 1.46 -12.33 -28.63
CA THR A 220 2.24 -11.19 -28.18
C THR A 220 3.66 -11.31 -28.73
N GLY A 221 4.14 -10.25 -29.37
CA GLY A 221 5.53 -10.12 -29.80
C GLY A 221 6.25 -9.17 -28.86
N GLY A 222 7.26 -9.66 -28.15
CA GLY A 222 8.13 -8.85 -27.31
C GLY A 222 9.46 -8.58 -27.98
N LYS A 223 9.97 -7.36 -27.85
CA LYS A 223 11.31 -6.94 -28.26
C LYS A 223 11.92 -6.07 -27.16
N PHE A 224 13.22 -6.18 -26.96
CA PHE A 224 13.96 -5.39 -25.98
C PHE A 224 13.72 -3.89 -26.18
N ASP A 225 13.28 -3.25 -25.10
CA ASP A 225 13.09 -1.81 -25.00
C ASP A 225 13.81 -1.28 -23.75
N ILE A 226 14.69 -0.31 -23.97
CA ILE A 226 15.52 0.28 -22.92
C ILE A 226 14.70 1.09 -21.91
N ILE A 227 13.61 1.71 -22.35
CA ILE A 227 12.74 2.53 -21.49
C ILE A 227 12.07 1.63 -20.46
N SER A 228 11.47 0.52 -20.92
CA SER A 228 10.86 -0.49 -20.05
C SER A 228 11.85 -1.06 -19.03
N LEU A 229 13.10 -1.31 -19.42
CA LEU A 229 14.15 -1.75 -18.50
C LEU A 229 14.45 -0.71 -17.41
N ILE A 230 14.63 0.55 -17.79
CA ILE A 230 14.93 1.64 -16.83
C ILE A 230 13.77 1.84 -15.85
N VAL A 231 12.52 1.83 -16.33
CA VAL A 231 11.33 1.93 -15.47
C VAL A 231 11.25 0.76 -14.50
N TYR A 232 11.54 -0.45 -14.96
CA TYR A 232 11.57 -1.63 -14.10
C TYR A 232 12.66 -1.52 -13.02
N ILE A 233 13.90 -1.16 -13.40
CA ILE A 233 15.00 -0.95 -12.46
C ILE A 233 14.61 0.11 -11.42
N GLY A 234 14.10 1.27 -11.86
CA GLY A 234 13.65 2.35 -10.98
C GLY A 234 12.56 1.89 -10.00
N SER A 235 11.61 1.08 -10.47
CA SER A 235 10.57 0.49 -9.61
C SER A 235 11.17 -0.47 -8.57
N THR A 236 12.14 -1.30 -8.99
CA THR A 236 12.78 -2.27 -8.09
C THR A 236 13.68 -1.65 -7.03
N LEU A 237 14.23 -0.44 -7.28
CA LEU A 237 15.08 0.25 -6.30
C LEU A 237 14.38 0.52 -4.97
N SER A 238 13.07 0.76 -5.01
CA SER A 238 12.26 0.98 -3.81
C SER A 238 12.25 -0.21 -2.85
N TYR A 239 12.36 -1.46 -3.36
CA TYR A 239 12.34 -2.66 -2.53
C TYR A 239 13.60 -2.81 -1.67
N PHE A 240 14.75 -2.23 -2.06
CA PHE A 240 15.96 -2.27 -1.24
C PHE A 240 15.81 -1.57 0.12
N GLY A 241 14.86 -0.63 0.24
CA GLY A 241 14.52 0.02 1.51
C GLY A 241 13.79 -0.89 2.50
N LEU A 242 13.30 -2.07 2.09
CA LEU A 242 12.55 -2.95 2.98
C LEU A 242 13.40 -3.45 4.15
N ALA A 243 14.66 -3.79 3.90
CA ALA A 243 15.57 -4.27 4.94
C ALA A 243 15.85 -3.18 5.99
N THR A 244 16.06 -1.94 5.55
CA THR A 244 16.32 -0.81 6.46
C THR A 244 15.08 -0.50 7.30
N VAL A 245 13.90 -0.45 6.70
CA VAL A 245 12.62 -0.27 7.41
C VAL A 245 12.39 -1.39 8.43
N PHE A 246 12.69 -2.64 8.06
CA PHE A 246 12.53 -3.78 8.95
C PHE A 246 13.49 -3.74 10.14
N ILE A 247 14.78 -3.46 9.90
CA ILE A 247 15.78 -3.32 10.97
C ILE A 247 15.39 -2.16 11.89
N ASP A 248 14.95 -1.03 11.33
CA ASP A 248 14.50 0.13 12.09
C ASP A 248 13.28 -0.19 12.96
N PHE A 249 12.33 -0.93 12.41
CA PHE A 249 11.19 -1.45 13.15
C PHE A 249 11.65 -2.32 14.33
N LEU A 250 12.56 -3.28 14.10
CA LEU A 250 13.09 -4.13 15.16
C LEU A 250 13.79 -3.32 16.27
N ILE A 251 14.66 -2.37 15.89
CA ILE A 251 15.36 -1.51 16.87
C ILE A 251 14.34 -0.77 17.74
N ASN A 252 13.30 -0.19 17.13
CA ASN A 252 12.25 0.54 17.84
C ASN A 252 11.38 -0.36 18.72
N THR A 253 11.06 -1.58 18.28
CA THR A 253 10.25 -2.53 19.06
C THR A 253 11.02 -3.04 20.28
N TYR A 254 12.25 -3.52 20.08
CA TYR A 254 13.07 -4.09 21.16
C TYR A 254 13.63 -3.04 22.13
N SER A 255 13.66 -1.75 21.77
CA SER A 255 14.02 -0.67 22.69
C SER A 255 12.87 -0.26 23.63
N SER A 256 11.65 -0.77 23.42
CA SER A 256 10.49 -0.42 24.23
C SER A 256 10.58 -0.92 25.68
N ALA A 257 10.01 -0.15 26.61
CA ALA A 257 9.99 -0.50 28.04
C ALA A 257 9.24 -1.83 28.31
N ILE A 258 8.30 -2.19 27.44
CA ILE A 258 7.48 -3.42 27.54
C ILE A 258 8.36 -4.67 27.34
N CYS A 259 9.30 -4.62 26.38
CA CYS A 259 10.23 -5.72 26.15
C CYS A 259 11.11 -5.98 27.39
N ARG A 260 11.54 -4.90 28.05
CA ARG A 260 12.33 -4.97 29.29
C ARG A 260 11.54 -5.54 30.47
N SER A 261 10.29 -5.13 30.65
CA SER A 261 9.51 -5.50 31.85
C SER A 261 8.82 -6.85 31.75
N HIS A 262 8.42 -7.29 30.54
CA HIS A 262 7.62 -8.51 30.35
C HIS A 262 8.26 -9.55 29.46
N VAL A 263 8.96 -9.17 28.39
CA VAL A 263 9.41 -10.12 27.35
C VAL A 263 10.74 -10.77 27.70
N TYR A 264 11.76 -10.00 28.09
CA TYR A 264 13.08 -10.56 28.44
C TYR A 264 13.03 -11.49 29.68
N PRO A 265 12.26 -11.17 30.75
CA PRO A 265 12.12 -12.09 31.87
C PRO A 265 11.37 -13.39 31.51
N TRP A 266 10.50 -13.36 30.50
CA TRP A 266 9.68 -14.50 30.09
C TRP A 266 10.33 -15.37 29.00
N CYS A 267 11.13 -14.80 28.09
CA CYS A 267 12.02 -15.56 27.19
C CYS A 267 13.49 -15.14 27.35
N PRO A 268 14.32 -15.97 28.00
CA PRO A 268 15.76 -15.76 28.10
C PRO A 268 16.45 -15.68 26.73
N CYS A 269 15.85 -16.32 25.72
CA CYS A 269 16.29 -16.31 24.33
C CYS A 269 16.41 -14.89 23.73
N CYS A 270 15.61 -13.94 24.23
CA CYS A 270 15.52 -12.57 23.73
C CYS A 270 16.40 -11.59 24.52
N GLU A 271 17.10 -12.02 25.57
CA GLU A 271 17.93 -11.15 26.40
C GLU A 271 19.05 -10.44 25.62
N PRO A 272 19.74 -11.08 24.64
CA PRO A 272 20.72 -10.37 23.80
C PRO A 272 20.12 -9.24 22.96
N CYS A 273 18.82 -9.29 22.65
CA CYS A 273 18.12 -8.25 21.90
C CYS A 273 18.02 -6.92 22.67
N ALA A 274 18.34 -6.89 23.97
CA ALA A 274 18.47 -5.66 24.73
C ALA A 274 19.55 -4.71 24.18
N ALA A 275 20.51 -5.22 23.39
CA ALA A 275 21.49 -4.39 22.66
C ALA A 275 20.81 -3.35 21.74
N ASN A 276 19.58 -3.60 21.29
CA ASN A 276 18.80 -2.64 20.49
C ASN A 276 18.51 -1.33 21.22
N GLU A 277 18.50 -1.32 22.56
CA GLU A 277 18.39 -0.09 23.33
C GLU A 277 19.61 0.82 23.12
N PHE A 278 20.81 0.24 23.03
CA PHE A 278 22.01 1.00 22.73
C PHE A 278 21.94 1.63 21.32
N TYR A 279 21.52 0.84 20.33
CA TYR A 279 21.32 1.35 18.96
C TYR A 279 20.27 2.46 18.93
N TYR A 280 19.17 2.32 19.67
CA TYR A 280 18.15 3.36 19.77
C TYR A 280 18.71 4.66 20.37
N ARG A 281 19.51 4.59 21.45
CA ARG A 281 20.16 5.78 22.04
C ARG A 281 21.18 6.45 21.12
N LYS A 282 21.78 5.71 20.17
CA LYS A 282 22.70 6.26 19.17
C LYS A 282 21.99 6.78 17.92
N LYS A 283 20.80 6.25 17.61
CA LYS A 283 20.01 6.60 16.43
C LYS A 283 19.05 7.76 16.68
N CYS A 284 18.43 7.81 17.86
CA CYS A 284 17.36 8.76 18.18
C CYS A 284 17.80 9.73 19.28
N GLU A 285 17.66 11.02 18.99
CA GLU A 285 17.77 12.09 19.97
C GLU A 285 16.36 12.64 20.24
N ALA A 286 15.88 12.48 21.47
CA ALA A 286 14.56 12.94 21.86
C ALA A 286 14.60 14.43 22.21
N VAL A 287 13.97 15.26 21.38
CA VAL A 287 13.89 16.71 21.56
C VAL A 287 12.45 17.11 21.86
N VAL A 288 12.26 18.12 22.70
CA VAL A 288 10.94 18.66 23.05
C VAL A 288 10.74 19.98 22.32
N GLU A 289 9.57 20.17 21.73
CA GLU A 289 9.21 21.39 21.02
C GLU A 289 9.27 22.63 21.96
N PRO A 290 9.99 23.70 21.58
CA PRO A 290 10.11 24.90 22.41
C PRO A 290 8.80 25.70 22.42
N LYS A 291 8.06 25.61 23.53
CA LYS A 291 6.79 26.34 23.74
C LYS A 291 6.93 27.41 24.80
N ARG A 292 6.13 28.48 24.70
CA ARG A 292 6.03 29.51 25.76
C ARG A 292 5.61 28.93 27.12
N THR A 293 4.87 27.82 27.12
CA THR A 293 4.45 27.09 28.32
C THR A 293 5.51 26.14 28.88
N LEU A 294 6.52 25.77 28.09
CA LEU A 294 7.55 24.81 28.48
C LEU A 294 8.48 25.41 29.54
N LYS A 295 8.63 24.70 30.66
CA LYS A 295 9.50 25.08 31.78
C LYS A 295 10.16 23.85 32.37
N TYR A 296 11.43 23.97 32.76
CA TYR A 296 12.13 22.94 33.51
C TYR A 296 12.44 23.41 34.93
N VAL A 297 12.23 22.52 35.90
CA VAL A 297 12.55 22.77 37.30
C VAL A 297 13.41 21.63 37.85
N SER A 298 14.45 22.00 38.60
CA SER A 298 15.40 21.07 39.22
C SER A 298 15.37 21.27 40.73
N PHE A 299 15.09 20.20 41.47
CA PHE A 299 15.14 20.16 42.93
C PHE A 299 16.38 19.39 43.38
N VAL A 300 17.06 19.86 44.43
CA VAL A 300 18.29 19.20 44.93
C VAL A 300 18.02 17.87 45.60
N ASP A 301 16.81 17.66 46.09
CA ASP A 301 16.34 16.44 46.75
C ASP A 301 15.73 15.40 45.80
N GLU A 302 15.67 15.69 44.49
CA GLU A 302 15.20 14.76 43.45
C GLU A 302 16.32 14.47 42.43
N PRO A 303 16.45 13.23 41.92
CA PRO A 303 17.48 12.88 40.95
C PRO A 303 17.14 13.31 39.51
N HIS A 304 15.87 13.50 39.19
CA HIS A 304 15.38 13.88 37.86
C HIS A 304 15.18 15.41 37.72
N ILE A 305 14.89 15.85 36.50
CA ILE A 305 14.37 17.19 36.19
C ILE A 305 12.88 17.06 35.95
N ARG A 306 12.08 18.04 36.37
CA ARG A 306 10.65 18.07 36.06
C ARG A 306 10.39 18.99 34.89
N MET A 307 9.79 18.43 33.85
CA MET A 307 9.28 19.17 32.69
C MET A 307 7.82 19.55 32.92
N VAL A 308 7.53 20.84 32.90
CA VAL A 308 6.19 21.41 33.04
C VAL A 308 5.85 22.12 31.73
N ASP A 309 4.97 21.51 30.92
CA ASP A 309 4.45 22.11 29.69
C ASP A 309 2.93 22.35 29.81
N ARG A 310 2.56 23.25 30.73
CA ARG A 310 1.17 23.64 30.98
C ARG A 310 1.10 25.09 31.45
N GLN A 311 -0.02 25.76 31.20
CA GLN A 311 -0.28 27.08 31.78
C GLN A 311 -0.48 26.96 33.29
N LEU A 312 0.12 27.87 34.05
CA LEU A 312 0.13 27.82 35.52
C LEU A 312 -1.19 28.28 36.16
N LEU A 313 -2.06 29.00 35.44
CA LEU A 313 -3.40 29.43 35.92
C LEU A 313 -3.41 29.96 37.36
N GLY A 314 -2.38 30.75 37.75
CA GLY A 314 -2.24 31.32 39.09
C GLY A 314 -1.69 30.37 40.18
N LYS A 315 -1.40 29.10 39.86
CA LYS A 315 -0.79 28.14 40.79
C LYS A 315 0.74 28.27 40.78
N SER A 316 1.34 28.23 41.97
CA SER A 316 2.79 28.26 42.16
C SER A 316 3.49 27.13 41.39
N LEU A 317 4.54 27.48 40.65
CA LEU A 317 5.36 26.51 39.89
C LEU A 317 6.05 25.48 40.82
N GLN A 318 6.31 25.83 42.09
CA GLN A 318 6.79 24.90 43.12
C GLN A 318 5.92 23.65 43.25
N HIS A 319 4.59 23.78 43.08
CA HIS A 319 3.64 22.68 43.28
C HIS A 319 3.12 22.10 41.96
N ALA A 320 3.59 22.59 40.81
CA ALA A 320 3.20 22.07 39.51
C ALA A 320 3.60 20.60 39.38
N LYS A 321 2.67 19.79 38.84
CA LYS A 321 2.93 18.43 38.39
C LYS A 321 3.51 18.48 36.98
N GLY A 322 4.57 17.72 36.73
CA GLY A 322 5.26 17.67 35.45
C GLY A 322 5.78 16.25 35.19
N GLN A 323 6.22 16.01 33.96
CA GLN A 323 6.84 14.75 33.59
C GLN A 323 8.28 14.69 34.13
N GLU A 324 8.69 13.54 34.63
CA GLU A 324 10.06 13.31 35.09
C GLU A 324 10.96 13.03 33.87
N VAL A 325 11.99 13.85 33.71
CA VAL A 325 12.99 13.72 32.66
C VAL A 325 14.31 13.36 33.33
N PRO A 326 14.98 12.26 32.92
CA PRO A 326 16.28 11.90 33.46
C PRO A 326 17.29 13.00 33.15
N ARG A 327 18.19 13.30 34.09
CA ARG A 327 19.31 14.20 33.80
C ARG A 327 20.22 13.54 32.78
N ALA A 328 20.64 14.33 31.78
CA ALA A 328 21.68 13.88 30.86
C ALA A 328 22.92 13.48 31.68
N PRO A 329 23.58 12.35 31.35
CA PRO A 329 24.82 11.98 31.99
C PRO A 329 25.83 13.11 31.78
N VAL A 330 26.51 13.50 32.86
CA VAL A 330 27.49 14.59 32.79
C VAL A 330 28.67 14.13 31.95
N ASP A 331 29.07 14.95 30.97
CA ASP A 331 30.26 14.68 30.18
C ASP A 331 31.51 14.87 31.05
N PHE A 332 31.99 13.76 31.64
CA PHE A 332 33.17 13.74 32.49
C PHE A 332 34.43 14.24 31.77
N ALA A 333 34.49 14.14 30.43
CA ALA A 333 35.63 14.65 29.66
C ALA A 333 35.67 16.19 29.58
N ARG A 334 34.54 16.87 29.81
CA ARG A 334 34.48 18.33 29.97
C ARG A 334 34.78 18.75 31.41
N LEU A 335 34.32 17.99 32.40
CA LEU A 335 34.61 18.27 33.81
C LEU A 335 36.11 18.13 34.15
N SER A 336 36.78 17.14 33.55
CA SER A 336 38.23 16.92 33.74
C SER A 336 39.11 18.00 33.11
N LYS A 337 38.52 18.94 32.35
CA LYS A 337 39.21 20.06 31.69
C LYS A 337 38.98 21.41 32.38
N LEU A 338 38.21 21.45 33.48
CA LEU A 338 38.04 22.68 34.26
C LEU A 338 39.38 23.05 34.94
N PRO A 339 39.89 24.28 34.78
CA PRO A 339 41.12 24.70 35.43
C PRO A 339 41.00 24.58 36.95
N GLY A 340 41.95 23.89 37.60
CA GLY A 340 41.99 23.69 39.05
C GLY A 340 42.04 24.99 39.89
N SER A 341 42.28 26.14 39.25
CA SER A 341 42.26 27.47 39.87
C SER A 341 40.85 27.99 40.22
N LEU A 342 39.78 27.32 39.81
CA LEU A 342 38.40 27.65 40.19
C LEU A 342 37.93 26.99 41.49
N LEU A 343 38.73 26.11 42.11
CA LEU A 343 38.30 25.25 43.22
C LEU A 343 38.98 25.50 44.58
N ALA A 344 39.93 26.43 44.73
CA ALA A 344 40.40 26.86 46.06
C ALA A 344 41.24 28.15 46.03
N PRO A 345 41.11 29.08 47.02
CA PRO A 345 42.29 29.76 47.54
C PRO A 345 43.12 28.75 48.35
N ALA A 346 44.43 28.73 48.17
CA ALA A 346 45.34 27.80 48.85
C ALA A 346 45.08 27.76 50.38
N LEU A 347 44.58 26.62 50.87
CA LEU A 347 44.46 26.34 52.30
C LEU A 347 45.72 25.61 52.78
N ALA A 348 46.23 26.05 53.93
CA ALA A 348 47.42 25.50 54.58
C ALA A 348 47.26 24.00 54.91
N PRO A 349 48.36 23.20 54.88
CA PRO A 349 48.28 21.76 54.97
C PRO A 349 48.00 21.31 56.41
N GLY A 350 46.91 20.58 56.65
CA GLY A 350 46.72 19.91 57.95
C GLY A 350 45.32 19.54 58.44
N ARG A 351 44.29 19.33 57.60
CA ARG A 351 43.06 18.64 58.03
C ARG A 351 42.55 17.66 56.97
N PRO A 352 42.24 16.40 57.34
CA PRO A 352 41.54 15.48 56.46
C PRO A 352 40.06 15.89 56.36
N GLU A 353 39.57 16.17 55.15
CA GLU A 353 38.16 16.42 54.89
C GLU A 353 37.45 15.10 54.56
N GLU A 354 36.64 14.61 55.50
CA GLU A 354 35.55 13.70 55.19
C GLU A 354 34.45 14.46 54.43
N MET A 355 34.11 14.01 53.22
CA MET A 355 32.93 14.51 52.49
C MET A 355 31.66 14.03 53.19
N GLN A 356 31.18 14.80 54.17
CA GLN A 356 29.87 14.55 54.79
C GLN A 356 28.77 15.26 53.98
N PRO A 357 27.65 14.60 53.66
CA PRO A 357 26.48 15.29 53.11
C PRO A 357 26.05 16.40 54.07
N LEU A 358 25.58 17.54 53.54
CA LEU A 358 25.06 18.67 54.32
C LEU A 358 23.85 18.23 55.17
N HIS A 359 24.10 17.61 56.32
CA HIS A 359 23.14 17.37 57.39
C HIS A 359 23.28 18.47 58.45
N GLY A 360 22.99 19.70 58.04
CA GLY A 360 22.78 20.80 58.97
C GLY A 360 21.31 20.88 59.35
N ALA A 361 21.01 20.89 60.65
CA ALA A 361 19.67 21.23 61.15
C ALA A 361 19.18 22.52 60.50
N GLY A 362 18.01 22.46 59.85
CA GLY A 362 17.48 23.58 59.08
C GLY A 362 17.36 24.83 59.96
N SER A 363 17.89 25.95 59.48
CA SER A 363 17.58 27.26 60.07
C SER A 363 16.05 27.42 60.13
N PRO A 364 15.46 27.75 61.29
CA PRO A 364 14.01 27.84 61.43
C PRO A 364 13.46 28.84 60.41
N LYS A 365 12.24 28.61 59.91
CA LYS A 365 11.53 29.55 59.04
C LYS A 365 11.56 30.93 59.71
N SER A 366 12.25 31.89 59.11
CA SER A 366 12.03 33.28 59.46
C SER A 366 10.57 33.62 59.13
N GLY A 367 9.91 34.43 59.96
CA GLY A 367 8.52 34.84 59.75
C GLY A 367 8.25 35.54 58.41
N ASP A 368 9.30 35.92 57.69
CA ASP A 368 9.25 36.63 56.41
C ASP A 368 9.36 35.71 55.16
N SER A 369 9.49 34.39 55.32
CA SER A 369 9.62 33.46 54.18
C SER A 369 8.26 33.08 53.57
N PRO A 370 8.09 33.10 52.22
CA PRO A 370 6.85 32.68 51.57
C PRO A 370 6.46 31.21 51.86
N ASP A 371 5.17 30.90 51.89
CA ASP A 371 4.65 29.56 52.28
C ASP A 371 5.16 28.40 51.42
N TRP A 372 5.43 28.65 50.14
CA TRP A 372 5.97 27.65 49.21
C TRP A 372 7.49 27.41 49.38
N CYS A 373 8.17 28.18 50.23
CA CYS A 373 9.61 28.05 50.49
C CYS A 373 9.92 26.95 51.51
N GLN A 374 10.90 26.11 51.20
CA GLN A 374 11.37 25.01 52.06
C GLN A 374 12.85 25.15 52.49
N CYS A 375 13.53 26.23 52.04
CA CYS A 375 14.95 26.45 52.31
C CYS A 375 15.25 27.67 53.19
N GLY A 376 14.23 28.47 53.55
CA GLY A 376 14.35 29.66 54.41
C GLY A 376 15.01 30.90 53.78
N LYS A 377 15.41 30.87 52.50
CA LYS A 377 16.11 31.98 51.82
C LYS A 377 15.39 32.54 50.58
N CYS A 378 14.14 32.18 50.35
CA CYS A 378 13.36 32.71 49.22
C CYS A 378 12.72 34.05 49.58
N LEU A 379 12.60 34.94 48.59
CA LEU A 379 11.89 36.21 48.69
C LEU A 379 10.69 36.23 47.72
N PRO A 380 9.63 37.00 48.00
CA PRO A 380 8.50 37.16 47.08
C PRO A 380 8.93 37.82 45.77
N SER A 381 8.27 37.47 44.67
CA SER A 381 8.52 38.09 43.36
C SER A 381 7.92 39.50 43.28
N GLN A 382 8.61 40.38 42.54
CA GLN A 382 8.19 41.76 42.26
C GLN A 382 7.41 41.89 40.94
N LEU A 383 7.13 40.77 40.24
CA LEU A 383 6.42 40.78 38.96
C LEU A 383 4.90 40.97 39.12
N PRO A 384 4.19 41.39 38.05
CA PRO A 384 2.73 41.45 38.03
C PRO A 384 2.07 40.11 38.40
N LYS A 385 0.85 40.15 38.95
CA LYS A 385 0.13 38.98 39.49
C LYS A 385 0.07 37.80 38.52
N GLU A 386 -0.08 38.05 37.23
CA GLU A 386 -0.18 37.01 36.19
C GLU A 386 1.12 36.22 35.99
N SER A 387 2.29 36.87 36.17
CA SER A 387 3.61 36.25 35.98
C SER A 387 4.29 35.86 37.29
N LYS A 388 3.72 36.26 38.44
CA LYS A 388 4.28 36.00 39.78
C LYS A 388 4.45 34.50 40.04
N CYS A 389 3.45 33.70 39.68
CA CYS A 389 3.42 32.26 39.93
C CYS A 389 4.57 31.48 39.26
N LEU A 390 5.14 32.01 38.16
CA LEU A 390 6.29 31.45 37.47
C LEU A 390 7.58 31.55 38.30
N GLU A 391 7.69 32.60 39.11
CA GLU A 391 8.86 32.88 39.93
C GLU A 391 8.80 32.20 41.32
N GLU A 392 7.66 31.63 41.68
CA GLU A 392 7.40 30.94 42.96
C GLU A 392 7.95 29.51 42.93
N VAL A 393 9.29 29.39 42.98
CA VAL A 393 10.02 28.12 43.00
C VAL A 393 11.11 28.16 44.07
N CYS A 394 11.20 27.11 44.88
CA CYS A 394 12.25 26.84 45.85
C CYS A 394 13.28 25.86 45.28
N CYS A 395 14.48 25.81 45.85
CA CYS A 395 15.54 24.90 45.40
C CYS A 395 15.31 23.43 45.77
N ARG A 396 14.32 23.13 46.62
CA ARG A 396 14.01 21.81 47.17
C ARG A 396 12.51 21.65 47.43
N ARG A 397 12.05 20.40 47.56
CA ARG A 397 10.65 20.04 47.86
C ARG A 397 10.40 19.82 49.36
N LYS A 398 11.34 19.19 50.06
CA LYS A 398 11.28 18.96 51.52
C LYS A 398 12.10 20.02 52.26
N GLN A 399 11.88 20.21 53.56
CA GLN A 399 12.68 21.14 54.36
C GLN A 399 14.16 20.74 54.43
N GLY A 400 15.07 21.72 54.50
CA GLY A 400 16.51 21.51 54.73
C GLY A 400 17.41 22.59 54.11
N PRO A 401 18.73 22.34 53.99
CA PRO A 401 19.70 23.35 53.54
C PRO A 401 19.41 23.89 52.14
N CYS A 402 19.71 25.17 51.95
CA CYS A 402 19.53 25.88 50.68
C CYS A 402 20.73 25.63 49.74
N ILE A 403 20.49 25.45 48.44
CA ILE A 403 21.59 25.27 47.46
C ILE A 403 22.59 26.45 47.45
N THR A 404 22.15 27.65 47.83
CA THR A 404 23.02 28.84 47.90
C THR A 404 24.06 28.80 49.01
N THR A 405 23.98 27.84 49.95
CA THR A 405 25.03 27.61 50.96
C THR A 405 26.13 26.69 50.47
N SER A 406 25.99 26.08 49.29
CA SER A 406 27.05 25.26 48.70
C SER A 406 28.22 26.13 48.23
N GLU A 407 29.44 25.71 48.52
CA GLU A 407 30.65 26.40 48.08
C GLU A 407 30.74 26.49 46.54
N LEU A 408 30.30 25.43 45.85
CA LEU A 408 30.21 25.41 44.39
C LEU A 408 29.27 26.49 43.84
N PHE A 409 28.23 26.89 44.58
CA PHE A 409 27.39 28.01 44.16
C PHE A 409 28.19 29.33 44.16
N GLY A 410 29.03 29.55 45.17
CA GLY A 410 29.94 30.69 45.21
C GLY A 410 30.95 30.68 44.06
N ALA A 411 31.63 29.54 43.86
CA ALA A 411 32.67 29.39 42.86
C ALA A 411 32.15 29.46 41.41
N LEU A 412 31.02 28.79 41.11
CA LEU A 412 30.51 28.66 39.74
C LEU A 412 29.54 29.78 39.35
N VAL A 413 28.74 30.29 40.29
CA VAL A 413 27.61 31.19 39.97
C VAL A 413 27.86 32.64 40.40
N LEU A 414 28.59 32.87 41.48
CA LEU A 414 28.81 34.22 42.02
C LEU A 414 30.23 34.77 41.78
N SER A 415 31.18 33.94 41.36
CA SER A 415 32.56 34.39 41.13
C SER A 415 32.66 35.40 39.99
N ARG A 416 32.85 36.68 40.33
CA ARG A 416 33.02 37.76 39.35
C ARG A 416 34.19 37.50 38.40
N HIS A 417 35.26 36.87 38.90
CA HIS A 417 36.42 36.50 38.08
C HIS A 417 36.05 35.45 37.04
N ALA A 418 35.41 34.35 37.47
CA ALA A 418 35.01 33.26 36.57
C ALA A 418 34.02 33.75 35.49
N LEU A 419 33.01 34.53 35.88
CA LEU A 419 32.03 35.08 34.94
C LEU A 419 32.65 36.07 33.94
N ARG A 420 33.62 36.90 34.37
CA ARG A 420 34.36 37.77 33.44
C ARG A 420 35.18 36.96 32.44
N GLN A 421 35.84 35.90 32.87
CA GLN A 421 36.59 35.01 31.98
C GLN A 421 35.66 34.36 30.95
N LEU A 422 34.48 33.90 31.35
CA LEU A 422 33.48 33.35 30.42
C LEU A 422 33.00 34.40 29.41
N LEU A 423 32.72 35.63 29.84
CA LEU A 423 32.33 36.71 28.94
C LEU A 423 33.44 37.10 27.97
N LEU A 424 34.70 37.13 28.40
CA LEU A 424 35.85 37.39 27.54
C LEU A 424 36.19 36.21 26.62
N TYR A 425 35.84 34.98 27.01
CA TYR A 425 35.92 33.83 26.12
C TYR A 425 34.90 33.92 24.98
N GLU A 426 33.67 34.39 25.26
CA GLU A 426 32.65 34.65 24.24
C GLU A 426 32.98 35.90 23.40
N GLU A 427 33.42 37.00 24.04
CA GLU A 427 33.74 38.28 23.41
C GLU A 427 35.08 38.85 23.94
N PRO A 428 36.24 38.50 23.34
CA PRO A 428 37.57 38.87 23.86
C PRO A 428 37.87 40.36 23.93
N LEU A 429 37.18 41.17 23.12
CA LEU A 429 37.35 42.62 23.05
C LEU A 429 36.22 43.39 23.75
N LEU A 430 35.48 42.72 24.65
CA LEU A 430 34.37 43.32 25.36
C LEU A 430 34.83 44.49 26.24
N VAL A 431 34.42 45.70 25.87
CA VAL A 431 34.61 46.91 26.68
C VAL A 431 33.55 46.94 27.78
N LEU A 432 33.99 46.84 29.02
CA LEU A 432 33.13 46.73 30.21
C LEU A 432 32.89 48.12 30.83
N ASP A 433 31.77 48.76 30.48
CA ASP A 433 31.24 49.92 31.22
C ASP A 433 30.62 49.46 32.56
N GLU A 434 30.76 50.21 33.65
CA GLU A 434 30.47 49.70 35.01
C GLU A 434 29.01 49.25 35.20
N GLU A 435 28.04 49.95 34.60
CA GLU A 435 26.61 49.61 34.69
C GLU A 435 26.20 48.45 33.77
N ALA A 436 26.69 48.43 32.52
CA ALA A 436 26.41 47.34 31.57
C ALA A 436 27.03 46.00 32.02
N THR A 437 28.15 46.09 32.76
CA THR A 437 28.91 44.93 33.28
C THR A 437 28.08 44.09 34.24
N ASN A 438 27.39 44.70 35.21
CA ASN A 438 26.60 43.93 36.18
C ASN A 438 25.40 43.22 35.53
N SER A 439 24.82 43.81 34.47
CA SER A 439 23.75 43.15 33.72
C SER A 439 24.25 41.91 32.97
N ARG A 440 25.37 42.02 32.24
CA ARG A 440 25.99 40.89 31.52
C ARG A 440 26.47 39.79 32.47
N LEU A 441 27.11 40.15 33.58
CA LEU A 441 27.54 39.21 34.61
C LEU A 441 26.36 38.47 35.24
N ARG A 442 25.24 39.16 35.51
CA ARG A 442 24.02 38.56 36.04
C ARG A 442 23.39 37.56 35.06
N HIS A 443 23.33 37.89 33.77
CA HIS A 443 22.82 36.97 32.75
C HIS A 443 23.74 35.76 32.57
N CYS A 444 25.07 35.97 32.60
CA CYS A 444 26.06 34.89 32.61
C CYS A 444 25.90 33.98 33.84
N ALA A 445 25.69 34.55 35.03
CA ALA A 445 25.43 33.79 36.25
C ALA A 445 24.15 32.94 36.16
N TYR A 446 23.08 33.45 35.54
CA TYR A 446 21.88 32.66 35.29
C TYR A 446 22.17 31.47 34.36
N ARG A 447 22.90 31.68 33.26
CA ARG A 447 23.32 30.61 32.33
C ARG A 447 24.23 29.58 33.01
N CYS A 448 25.15 30.02 33.87
CA CYS A 448 26.02 29.11 34.64
C CYS A 448 25.22 28.22 35.58
N TYR A 449 24.23 28.79 36.29
CA TYR A 449 23.35 27.99 37.14
C TYR A 449 22.51 27.00 36.33
N THR A 450 21.94 27.44 35.19
CA THR A 450 21.08 26.55 34.39
C THR A 450 21.90 25.43 33.74
N ALA A 451 23.09 25.72 33.20
CA ALA A 451 24.02 24.71 32.71
C ALA A 451 24.40 23.70 33.81
N TRP A 452 24.69 24.17 35.03
CA TRP A 452 25.05 23.30 36.15
C TRP A 452 23.91 22.36 36.58
N ARG A 453 22.65 22.82 36.56
CA ARG A 453 21.50 22.06 37.10
C ARG A 453 20.66 21.33 36.06
N PHE A 454 20.67 21.77 34.81
CA PHE A 454 19.84 21.23 33.73
C PHE A 454 20.66 20.53 32.63
N GLY A 455 21.97 20.76 32.55
CA GLY A 455 22.86 20.02 31.66
C GLY A 455 22.80 20.53 30.22
N SER A 456 22.06 19.85 29.35
CA SER A 456 21.96 20.21 27.93
C SER A 456 21.35 21.60 27.75
N GLN A 457 21.78 22.29 26.69
CA GLN A 457 21.37 23.67 26.43
C GLN A 457 19.84 23.78 26.23
N ASP A 458 19.23 22.83 25.51
CA ASP A 458 17.78 22.80 25.25
C ASP A 458 16.94 22.75 26.52
N VAL A 459 17.45 22.13 27.58
CA VAL A 459 16.77 22.08 28.89
C VAL A 459 17.14 23.30 29.74
N ALA A 460 18.40 23.76 29.65
CA ALA A 460 18.90 24.92 30.38
C ALA A 460 18.22 26.24 29.97
N ASP A 461 17.93 26.43 28.68
CA ASP A 461 17.32 27.65 28.14
C ASP A 461 15.89 27.87 28.63
N PHE A 462 15.18 26.79 28.97
CA PHE A 462 13.83 26.82 29.58
C PHE A 462 13.86 26.55 31.10
N GLY A 463 15.05 26.54 31.71
CA GLY A 463 15.26 26.27 33.12
C GLY A 463 14.88 27.44 34.02
N ILE A 464 13.99 27.21 34.99
CA ILE A 464 13.58 28.23 35.94
C ILE A 464 14.43 28.16 37.22
N LEU A 465 15.14 29.25 37.50
CA LEU A 465 15.90 29.41 38.74
C LEU A 465 14.97 29.54 39.95
N PRO A 466 15.30 28.92 41.10
CA PRO A 466 14.56 29.16 42.34
C PRO A 466 14.81 30.58 42.87
N SER A 467 13.85 31.10 43.61
CA SER A 467 13.88 32.47 44.15
C SER A 467 15.13 32.77 44.98
N CYS A 468 15.51 31.85 45.87
CA CYS A 468 16.73 31.98 46.69
C CYS A 468 18.01 32.21 45.86
N CYS A 469 18.20 31.48 44.75
CA CYS A 469 19.33 31.66 43.85
C CYS A 469 19.23 32.97 43.08
N ARG A 470 18.04 33.25 42.50
CA ARG A 470 17.81 34.45 41.69
C ARG A 470 18.09 35.72 42.49
N TRP A 471 17.58 35.81 43.71
CA TRP A 471 17.80 36.97 44.58
C TRP A 471 19.23 37.07 45.09
N ARG A 472 19.89 35.94 45.37
CA ARG A 472 21.32 35.94 45.74
C ARG A 472 22.18 36.50 44.60
N ILE A 473 21.93 36.10 43.36
CA ILE A 473 22.62 36.63 42.16
C ILE A 473 22.32 38.13 41.97
N ARG A 474 21.05 38.55 42.10
CA ARG A 474 20.65 39.96 42.00
C ARG A 474 21.25 40.85 43.10
N LYS A 475 21.54 40.29 44.29
CA LYS A 475 22.22 41.02 45.37
C LYS A 475 23.70 41.21 45.09
N GLU A 476 24.34 40.20 44.48
CA GLU A 476 25.76 40.26 44.10
C GLU A 476 26.00 41.16 42.88
N PHE A 477 25.09 41.13 41.91
CA PHE A 477 25.13 41.91 40.67
C PHE A 477 23.86 42.78 40.56
N PRO A 478 23.78 43.89 41.31
CA PRO A 478 22.59 44.72 41.37
C PRO A 478 22.38 45.56 40.10
N ARG A 479 21.14 46.00 39.90
CA ARG A 479 20.74 46.98 38.87
C ARG A 479 20.54 48.35 39.53
N SER A 480 21.12 49.40 38.94
CA SER A 480 21.08 50.78 39.45
C SER A 480 19.74 51.50 39.22
N GLN A 481 19.07 51.25 38.08
CA GLN A 481 17.76 51.85 37.75
C GLN A 481 16.78 50.84 37.11
N GLY A 482 15.53 50.83 37.57
CA GLY A 482 14.40 50.04 37.02
C GLY A 482 14.16 48.66 37.68
N GLN A 483 12.99 48.06 37.40
CA GLN A 483 12.62 46.74 37.94
C GLN A 483 13.34 45.60 37.21
N TYR A 484 13.50 44.45 37.88
CA TYR A 484 14.06 43.26 37.26
C TYR A 484 13.03 42.56 36.36
N GLY A 485 13.41 42.25 35.11
CA GLY A 485 12.64 41.36 34.25
C GLY A 485 12.59 39.93 34.80
N GLY A 486 11.49 39.23 34.48
CA GLY A 486 11.31 37.81 34.73
C GLY A 486 11.95 36.94 33.64
N PHE A 487 11.61 35.65 33.65
CA PHE A 487 11.98 34.74 32.56
C PHE A 487 11.34 35.21 31.25
N GLN A 488 12.15 35.35 30.20
CA GLN A 488 11.70 35.59 28.84
C GLN A 488 11.91 34.29 28.05
N CYS A 489 10.91 33.85 27.29
CA CYS A 489 11.13 32.71 26.41
C CYS A 489 12.18 33.13 25.37
N PRO A 490 13.16 32.26 25.04
CA PRO A 490 14.03 32.46 23.89
C PRO A 490 13.28 32.37 22.54
N CYS A 491 12.00 31.96 22.60
CA CYS A 491 10.96 32.02 21.59
C CYS A 491 10.05 33.25 21.78
#